data_AF-A0A6N2WRV4-F1
#
_entry.id   AF-A0A6N2WRV4-F1
#
_cell.length_a   1.000
_cell.length_b   1.000
_cell.length_c   1.000
_cell.angle_alpha   90.00
_cell.angle_beta   90.00
_cell.angle_gamma   90.00
#
_symmetry.space_group_name_H-M   'P 1'
#
loop_
_entity.id
_entity.type
_entity.pdbx_description
1 polymer ?
#
loop_
_entity_poly.entity_id
_entity_poly.type
_entity_poly.pdbx_seq_one_letter_code
_entity_poly.pdbx_strand_id
1 'polypeptide(L)'
;MLDAILAQSRNTALIMGLIAMIGLLLQKKHATDVISGTMKTVIGFMVFNIGSSAMSGVVQTFTDLFNVAFGIEGVTTQVEVATGLALNTYGTEVALVMLLGFVVNLIVAKFTRFKAIFLTGQHFLYFACVIALIFIANGLPMPLTVIAGGILLGFCGAALPSFCQPFMNKITGADNLAMGHFNCIGYAFSGYVGKLFGKMGKSTEEKKDASTVNMPKFFELFRDFIFSVALFMVVLFYVAVIACVVNGHMDIVLEKAGNDIWFIYPFLQGLQFAAGMSVLIYGVRQFIAEITAAFVAISEKYIPNSKPAVDCPAIFPFAPTAVLIGFVEHS
;
A
#
# COMPACT_ATOMS: atom_id res chain seq x y z
N MET A 1 -27.14 -27.46 1.28
CA MET A 1 -26.11 -27.48 0.21
C MET A 1 -26.03 -26.15 -0.52
N LEU A 2 -27.14 -25.61 -1.04
CA LEU A 2 -27.15 -24.32 -1.72
C LEU A 2 -26.64 -23.18 -0.82
N ASP A 3 -27.10 -23.10 0.43
CA ASP A 3 -26.62 -22.08 1.39
C ASP A 3 -25.15 -22.24 1.76
N ALA A 4 -24.62 -23.46 1.78
CA ALA A 4 -23.21 -23.74 2.04
C ALA A 4 -22.33 -23.35 0.84
N ILE A 5 -22.82 -23.59 -0.38
CA ILE A 5 -22.18 -23.15 -1.63
C ILE A 5 -22.23 -21.62 -1.72
N LEU A 6 -23.36 -21.01 -1.37
CA LEU A 6 -23.52 -19.56 -1.32
C LEU A 6 -22.62 -18.93 -0.25
N ALA A 7 -22.53 -19.53 0.94
CA ALA A 7 -21.63 -19.08 1.99
C ALA A 7 -20.15 -19.15 1.56
N GLN A 8 -19.73 -20.23 0.87
CA GLN A 8 -18.37 -20.32 0.36
C GLN A 8 -18.11 -19.45 -0.86
N SER A 9 -19.13 -19.16 -1.68
CA SER A 9 -18.99 -18.20 -2.78
C SER A 9 -18.73 -16.76 -2.30
N ARG A 10 -19.00 -16.45 -1.02
CA ARG A 10 -18.68 -15.18 -0.37
C ARG A 10 -17.25 -15.10 0.18
N ASN A 11 -16.46 -16.17 0.06
CA ASN A 11 -15.07 -16.16 0.48
C ASN A 11 -14.28 -15.17 -0.40
N THR A 12 -13.69 -14.14 0.22
CA THR A 12 -12.98 -13.07 -0.50
C THR A 12 -11.85 -13.60 -1.38
N ALA A 13 -11.12 -14.64 -0.96
CA ALA A 13 -10.07 -15.24 -1.77
C ALA A 13 -10.63 -15.85 -3.07
N LEU A 14 -11.78 -16.54 -2.98
CA LEU A 14 -12.45 -17.13 -4.14
C LEU A 14 -13.05 -16.06 -5.05
N ILE A 15 -13.61 -14.97 -4.49
CA ILE A 15 -14.09 -13.83 -5.27
C ILE A 15 -12.94 -13.20 -6.06
N MET A 16 -11.79 -12.95 -5.41
CA MET A 16 -10.60 -12.44 -6.08
C MET A 16 -10.14 -13.38 -7.20
N GLY A 17 -10.13 -14.69 -6.94
CA GLY A 17 -9.85 -15.71 -7.95
C GLY A 17 -10.80 -15.65 -9.14
N LEU A 18 -12.12 -15.56 -8.92
CA LEU A 18 -13.13 -15.45 -9.98
C LEU A 18 -12.93 -14.18 -10.81
N ILE A 19 -12.58 -13.06 -10.18
CA ILE A 19 -12.28 -11.81 -10.89
C ILE A 19 -11.08 -12.00 -11.83
N ALA A 20 -9.98 -12.57 -11.34
CA ALA A 20 -8.81 -12.86 -12.16
C ALA A 20 -9.15 -13.84 -13.29
N MET A 21 -9.90 -14.90 -13.00
CA MET A 21 -10.36 -15.88 -13.98
C MET A 21 -11.13 -15.23 -15.13
N ILE A 22 -12.13 -14.39 -14.81
CA ILE A 22 -12.92 -13.66 -15.81
C ILE A 22 -12.01 -12.76 -16.65
N GLY A 23 -11.11 -12.02 -16.02
CA GLY A 23 -10.18 -11.15 -16.73
C GLY A 23 -9.24 -11.91 -17.68
N LEU A 24 -8.68 -13.04 -17.26
CA LEU A 24 -7.82 -13.90 -18.08
C LEU A 24 -8.60 -14.56 -19.24
N LEU A 25 -9.86 -14.95 -19.02
CA LEU A 25 -10.75 -15.46 -20.07
C LEU A 25 -11.07 -14.38 -21.11
N LEU A 26 -11.33 -13.15 -20.69
CA LEU A 26 -11.58 -12.01 -21.59
C LEU A 26 -10.36 -11.69 -22.47
N GLN A 27 -9.15 -11.97 -21.98
CA GLN A 27 -7.92 -11.89 -22.77
C GLN A 27 -7.71 -13.05 -23.74
N LYS A 28 -8.57 -14.07 -23.73
CA LYS A 28 -8.42 -15.29 -24.53
C LYS A 28 -7.10 -16.01 -24.25
N LYS A 29 -6.63 -16.00 -23.00
CA LYS A 29 -5.45 -16.78 -22.57
C LYS A 29 -5.73 -18.28 -22.67
N HIS A 30 -4.66 -19.08 -22.74
CA HIS A 30 -4.79 -20.54 -22.76
C HIS A 30 -5.38 -21.05 -21.44
N ALA A 31 -6.12 -22.17 -21.48
CA ALA A 31 -6.79 -22.73 -20.30
C ALA A 31 -5.83 -22.97 -19.11
N THR A 32 -4.60 -23.38 -19.39
CA THR A 32 -3.54 -23.56 -18.39
C THR A 32 -3.18 -22.25 -17.68
N ASP A 33 -3.12 -21.14 -18.41
CA ASP A 33 -2.80 -19.82 -17.86
C ASP A 33 -3.97 -19.29 -17.03
N VAL A 34 -5.20 -19.49 -17.51
CA VAL A 34 -6.41 -19.11 -16.77
C VAL A 34 -6.48 -19.83 -15.43
N ILE A 35 -6.28 -21.16 -15.42
CA ILE A 35 -6.30 -21.96 -14.19
C ILE A 35 -5.15 -21.52 -13.27
N SER A 36 -3.93 -21.42 -13.79
CA SER A 36 -2.75 -21.03 -13.01
C SER A 36 -2.90 -19.65 -12.39
N GLY A 37 -3.31 -18.64 -13.16
CA GLY A 37 -3.50 -17.27 -12.66
C GLY A 37 -4.64 -17.15 -11.66
N THR A 38 -5.74 -17.88 -11.88
CA THR A 38 -6.85 -17.97 -10.90
C THR A 38 -6.37 -18.54 -9.57
N MET A 39 -5.66 -19.67 -9.59
CA MET A 39 -5.15 -20.31 -8.38
C MET A 39 -4.11 -19.45 -7.66
N LYS A 40 -3.20 -18.82 -8.40
CA LYS A 40 -2.22 -17.89 -7.83
C LYS A 40 -2.90 -16.69 -7.17
N THR A 41 -4.00 -16.21 -7.71
CA THR A 41 -4.79 -15.12 -7.12
C THR A 41 -5.39 -15.55 -5.79
N VAL A 42 -6.05 -16.72 -5.76
CA VAL A 42 -6.63 -17.27 -4.52
C VAL A 42 -5.54 -17.47 -3.46
N ILE A 43 -4.44 -18.16 -3.82
CA ILE A 43 -3.34 -18.45 -2.90
C ILE A 43 -2.66 -17.16 -2.42
N GLY A 44 -2.40 -16.22 -3.33
CA GLY A 44 -1.78 -14.93 -2.97
C GLY A 44 -2.62 -14.15 -1.96
N PHE A 45 -3.95 -14.15 -2.12
CA PHE A 45 -4.86 -13.52 -1.16
C PHE A 45 -4.85 -14.23 0.20
N MET A 46 -4.79 -15.56 0.22
CA MET A 46 -4.66 -16.32 1.47
C MET A 46 -3.34 -15.99 2.19
N VAL A 47 -2.23 -15.89 1.46
CA VAL A 47 -0.93 -15.50 2.02
C VAL A 47 -0.96 -14.06 2.55
N PHE A 48 -1.62 -13.14 1.85
CA PHE A 48 -1.88 -11.79 2.33
C PHE A 48 -2.58 -11.79 3.69
N ASN A 49 -3.65 -12.59 3.85
CA ASN A 49 -4.39 -12.70 5.10
C ASN A 49 -3.54 -13.27 6.25
N ILE A 50 -2.63 -14.22 5.96
CA ILE A 50 -1.69 -14.76 6.96
C ILE A 50 -0.76 -13.64 7.45
N GLY A 51 -0.15 -12.89 6.53
CA GLY A 51 0.72 -11.77 6.88
C GLY A 51 -0.01 -10.67 7.67
N SER A 52 -1.22 -10.32 7.23
CA SER A 52 -2.06 -9.33 7.90
C SER A 52 -2.45 -9.76 9.32
N SER A 53 -2.81 -11.04 9.52
CA SER A 53 -3.16 -11.56 10.83
C SER A 53 -1.96 -11.54 11.79
N ALA A 54 -0.78 -11.93 11.30
CA ALA A 54 0.46 -11.89 12.08
C ALA A 54 0.80 -10.45 12.49
N MET A 55 0.72 -9.49 11.57
CA MET A 55 0.94 -8.07 11.87
C MET A 55 -0.09 -7.53 12.85
N SER A 56 -1.37 -7.85 12.67
CA SER A 56 -2.46 -7.40 13.56
C SER A 56 -2.24 -7.85 15.00
N GLY A 57 -1.76 -9.08 15.21
CA GLY A 57 -1.44 -9.59 16.55
C GLY A 57 -0.30 -8.80 17.22
N VAL A 58 0.77 -8.49 16.48
CA VAL A 58 1.88 -7.66 16.97
C VAL A 58 1.42 -6.24 17.25
N VAL A 59 0.57 -5.69 16.40
CA VAL A 59 0.02 -4.34 16.55
C VAL A 59 -0.90 -4.22 17.76
N GLN A 60 -1.74 -5.22 18.01
CA GLN A 60 -2.56 -5.26 19.23
C GLN A 60 -1.67 -5.29 20.47
N THR A 61 -0.63 -6.12 20.43
CA THR A 61 0.36 -6.21 21.51
C THR A 61 1.05 -4.87 21.79
N PHE A 62 1.46 -4.17 20.73
CA PHE A 62 2.01 -2.81 20.84
C PHE A 62 1.01 -1.84 21.46
N THR A 63 -0.23 -1.86 20.96
CA THR A 63 -1.29 -0.95 21.40
C THR A 63 -1.61 -1.15 22.88
N ASP A 64 -1.70 -2.39 23.35
CA ASP A 64 -1.88 -2.69 24.78
C ASP A 64 -0.76 -2.07 25.64
N LEU A 65 0.50 -2.28 25.24
CA LEU A 65 1.67 -1.75 25.96
C LEU A 65 1.70 -0.22 25.93
N PHE A 66 1.44 0.37 24.76
CA PHE A 66 1.45 1.82 24.59
C PHE A 66 0.34 2.50 25.40
N ASN A 67 -0.87 1.94 25.37
CA ASN A 67 -2.01 2.49 26.09
C ASN A 67 -1.81 2.44 27.61
N VAL A 68 -1.26 1.33 28.11
CA VAL A 68 -0.87 1.21 29.53
C VAL A 68 0.26 2.17 29.87
N ALA A 69 1.30 2.23 29.05
CA ALA A 69 2.46 3.09 29.28
C ALA A 69 2.09 4.57 29.37
N PHE A 70 1.20 5.05 28.50
CA PHE A 70 0.91 6.48 28.36
C PHE A 70 -0.47 6.90 28.88
N GLY A 71 -1.32 5.97 29.27
CA GLY A 71 -2.69 6.25 29.71
C GLY A 71 -3.59 6.82 28.59
N ILE A 72 -3.34 6.41 27.34
CA ILE A 72 -4.06 6.89 26.15
C ILE A 72 -4.83 5.73 25.53
N GLU A 73 -6.00 5.97 24.95
CA GLU A 73 -6.64 5.03 24.02
C GLU A 73 -6.15 5.33 22.60
N GLY A 74 -4.97 4.81 22.24
CA GLY A 74 -4.39 4.95 20.91
C GLY A 74 -4.83 3.84 19.97
N VAL A 75 -4.91 4.16 18.67
CA VAL A 75 -4.98 3.16 17.58
C VAL A 75 -3.79 3.34 16.68
N THR A 76 -3.06 2.26 16.44
CA THR A 76 -1.98 2.18 15.46
C THR A 76 -2.47 2.34 14.03
N THR A 77 -1.90 3.30 13.31
CA THR A 77 -2.30 3.68 11.95
C THR A 77 -1.50 2.95 10.87
N GLN A 78 -1.48 1.61 10.89
CA GLN A 78 -0.81 0.84 9.84
C GLN A 78 -1.77 0.55 8.67
N VAL A 79 -1.44 1.07 7.49
CA VAL A 79 -2.23 0.97 6.25
C VAL A 79 -2.54 -0.48 5.89
N GLU A 80 -1.56 -1.37 5.95
CA GLU A 80 -1.71 -2.77 5.53
C GLU A 80 -2.55 -3.59 6.51
N VAL A 81 -2.45 -3.28 7.80
CA VAL A 81 -3.28 -3.91 8.84
C VAL A 81 -4.73 -3.46 8.68
N ALA A 82 -4.96 -2.14 8.53
CA ALA A 82 -6.30 -1.61 8.27
C ALA A 82 -6.92 -2.20 7.00
N THR A 83 -6.13 -2.34 5.93
CA THR A 83 -6.55 -2.98 4.67
C THR A 83 -6.97 -4.44 4.89
N GLY A 84 -6.17 -5.21 5.62
CA GLY A 84 -6.49 -6.61 5.89
C GLY A 84 -7.73 -6.80 6.77
N LEU A 85 -7.90 -5.98 7.80
CA LEU A 85 -9.12 -5.97 8.63
C LEU A 85 -10.37 -5.61 7.81
N ALA A 86 -10.25 -4.61 6.93
CA ALA A 86 -11.31 -4.22 6.02
C ALA A 86 -11.69 -5.37 5.08
N LEU A 87 -10.70 -6.08 4.52
CA LEU A 87 -10.93 -7.20 3.60
C LEU A 87 -11.51 -8.44 4.29
N ASN A 88 -11.19 -8.67 5.55
CA ASN A 88 -11.78 -9.74 6.35
C ASN A 88 -13.28 -9.50 6.61
N THR A 89 -13.69 -8.24 6.75
CA THR A 89 -15.07 -7.88 7.13
C THR A 89 -15.95 -7.52 5.91
N TYR A 90 -15.41 -6.74 4.98
CA TYR A 90 -16.10 -6.13 3.83
C TYR A 90 -15.44 -6.49 2.49
N GLY A 91 -14.80 -7.66 2.43
CA GLY A 91 -13.99 -8.06 1.28
C GLY A 91 -14.75 -8.08 -0.05
N THR A 92 -16.05 -8.37 -0.02
CA THR A 92 -16.89 -8.38 -1.24
C THR A 92 -17.07 -6.97 -1.79
N GLU A 93 -17.47 -6.02 -0.95
CA GLU A 93 -17.66 -4.61 -1.31
C GLU A 93 -16.36 -4.01 -1.85
N VAL A 94 -15.25 -4.24 -1.14
CA VAL A 94 -13.93 -3.75 -1.52
C VAL A 94 -13.48 -4.34 -2.87
N ALA A 95 -13.62 -5.65 -3.07
CA ALA A 95 -13.23 -6.31 -4.32
C ALA A 95 -14.03 -5.76 -5.52
N LEU A 96 -15.33 -5.54 -5.34
CA LEU A 96 -16.21 -4.99 -6.38
C LEU A 96 -15.91 -3.52 -6.66
N VAL A 97 -15.65 -2.70 -5.63
CA VAL A 97 -15.19 -1.31 -5.78
C VAL A 97 -13.87 -1.25 -6.54
N MET A 98 -12.90 -2.11 -6.19
CA MET A 98 -11.60 -2.19 -6.87
C MET A 98 -11.78 -2.58 -8.34
N LEU A 99 -12.58 -3.62 -8.62
CA LEU A 99 -12.85 -4.09 -9.99
C LEU A 99 -13.49 -2.99 -10.84
N LEU A 100 -14.60 -2.42 -10.36
CA LEU A 100 -15.29 -1.35 -11.07
C LEU A 100 -14.40 -0.12 -11.20
N GLY A 101 -13.64 0.21 -10.16
CA GLY A 101 -12.68 1.30 -10.19
C GLY A 101 -11.62 1.11 -11.25
N PHE A 102 -11.11 -0.10 -11.46
CA PHE A 102 -10.14 -0.35 -12.51
C PHE A 102 -10.78 -0.17 -13.89
N VAL A 103 -11.99 -0.70 -14.10
CA VAL A 103 -12.74 -0.49 -15.35
C VAL A 103 -13.00 0.99 -15.61
N VAL A 104 -13.44 1.74 -14.60
CA VAL A 104 -13.65 3.20 -14.72
C VAL A 104 -12.33 3.91 -14.98
N ASN A 105 -11.21 3.49 -14.36
CA ASN A 105 -9.89 4.07 -14.64
C ASN A 105 -9.53 3.94 -16.13
N LEU A 106 -9.77 2.78 -16.74
CA LEU A 106 -9.59 2.58 -18.19
C LEU A 106 -10.53 3.46 -19.03
N ILE A 107 -11.80 3.58 -18.65
CA ILE A 107 -12.79 4.43 -19.33
C ILE A 107 -12.35 5.90 -19.28
N VAL A 108 -11.97 6.39 -18.09
CA VAL A 108 -11.50 7.76 -17.90
C VAL A 108 -10.22 7.99 -18.71
N ALA A 109 -9.27 7.05 -18.71
CA ALA A 109 -8.05 7.16 -19.50
C ALA A 109 -8.30 7.18 -21.01
N LYS A 110 -9.29 6.43 -21.48
CA LYS A 110 -9.69 6.42 -22.89
C LYS A 110 -10.31 7.75 -23.33
N PHE A 111 -11.33 8.22 -22.62
CA PHE A 111 -12.16 9.33 -23.08
C PHE A 111 -11.75 10.71 -22.58
N THR A 112 -10.85 10.80 -21.59
CA THR A 112 -10.42 12.10 -21.04
C THR A 112 -8.94 12.37 -21.29
N ARG A 113 -8.48 13.56 -20.87
CA ARG A 113 -7.06 13.95 -20.87
C ARG A 113 -6.21 13.21 -19.83
N PHE A 114 -6.84 12.53 -18.87
CA PHE A 114 -6.17 11.86 -17.76
C PHE A 114 -5.66 10.48 -18.21
N LYS A 115 -4.45 10.41 -18.76
CA LYS A 115 -3.93 9.20 -19.42
C LYS A 115 -3.30 8.16 -18.50
N ALA A 116 -3.33 8.37 -17.18
CA ALA A 116 -2.74 7.42 -16.24
C ALA A 116 -3.62 6.17 -16.08
N ILE A 117 -3.00 5.00 -16.23
CA ILE A 117 -3.59 3.71 -15.87
C ILE A 117 -2.94 3.26 -14.57
N PHE A 118 -3.72 3.10 -13.51
CA PHE A 118 -3.20 2.86 -12.18
C PHE A 118 -2.83 1.39 -11.97
N LEU A 119 -1.56 1.05 -12.18
CA LEU A 119 -1.09 -0.34 -12.16
C LEU A 119 -0.58 -0.80 -10.79
N THR A 120 -0.42 0.11 -9.85
CA THR A 120 -0.03 -0.20 -8.47
C THR A 120 -1.21 -0.76 -7.69
N GLY A 121 -1.54 -2.03 -7.92
CA GLY A 121 -2.76 -2.64 -7.39
C GLY A 121 -2.86 -2.67 -5.86
N GLN A 122 -1.73 -2.72 -5.13
CA GLN A 122 -1.74 -2.65 -3.66
C GLN A 122 -2.29 -1.32 -3.13
N HIS A 123 -1.86 -0.20 -3.73
CA HIS A 123 -2.36 1.12 -3.40
C HIS A 123 -3.80 1.30 -3.89
N PHE A 124 -4.12 0.75 -5.06
CA PHE A 124 -5.47 0.76 -5.63
C PHE A 124 -6.48 0.02 -4.72
N LEU A 125 -6.07 -1.13 -4.20
CA LEU A 125 -6.82 -1.92 -3.23
C LEU A 125 -6.99 -1.17 -1.90
N TYR A 126 -5.94 -0.55 -1.38
CA TYR A 126 -6.04 0.26 -0.17
C TYR A 126 -7.06 1.39 -0.32
N PHE A 127 -7.00 2.14 -1.43
CA PHE A 127 -7.94 3.24 -1.61
C PHE A 127 -9.37 2.75 -1.88
N ALA A 128 -9.54 1.60 -2.53
CA ALA A 128 -10.81 0.90 -2.60
C ALA A 128 -11.36 0.59 -1.20
N CYS A 129 -10.52 0.10 -0.28
CA CYS A 129 -10.91 -0.16 1.11
C CYS A 129 -11.39 1.12 1.80
N VAL A 130 -10.60 2.20 1.73
CA VAL A 130 -10.94 3.47 2.38
C VAL A 130 -12.27 4.02 1.87
N ILE A 131 -12.46 4.06 0.54
CA ILE A 131 -13.71 4.55 -0.07
C ILE A 131 -14.89 3.68 0.36
N ALA A 132 -14.75 2.35 0.27
CA ALA A 132 -15.82 1.43 0.64
C ALA A 132 -16.21 1.59 2.11
N LEU A 133 -15.24 1.64 3.02
CA LEU A 133 -15.46 1.81 4.45
C LEU A 133 -16.14 3.14 4.79
N ILE A 134 -15.75 4.24 4.14
CA ILE A 134 -16.43 5.54 4.33
C ILE A 134 -17.90 5.41 3.96
N PHE A 135 -18.22 4.77 2.84
CA PHE A 135 -19.60 4.66 2.37
C PHE A 135 -20.42 3.74 3.27
N ILE A 136 -19.85 2.61 3.69
CA ILE A 136 -20.46 1.66 4.63
C ILE A 136 -20.69 2.32 5.99
N ALA A 137 -19.73 3.08 6.51
CA ALA A 137 -19.87 3.80 7.79
C ALA A 137 -20.97 4.86 7.74
N ASN A 138 -21.30 5.39 6.55
CA ASN A 138 -22.43 6.29 6.33
C ASN A 138 -23.75 5.55 6.05
N GLY A 139 -23.80 4.23 6.24
CA GLY A 139 -25.00 3.41 6.05
C GLY A 139 -25.43 3.24 4.59
N LEU A 140 -24.54 3.48 3.63
CA LEU A 140 -24.87 3.33 2.21
C LEU A 140 -24.97 1.83 1.83
N PRO A 141 -25.97 1.45 1.03
CA PRO A 141 -26.16 0.05 0.62
C PRO A 141 -25.07 -0.39 -0.37
N MET A 142 -24.75 -1.68 -0.38
CA MET A 142 -23.69 -2.28 -1.22
C MET A 142 -23.72 -1.81 -2.69
N PRO A 143 -24.85 -1.79 -3.42
CA PRO A 143 -24.84 -1.35 -4.82
C PRO A 143 -24.34 0.09 -4.99
N LEU A 144 -24.71 1.00 -4.08
CA LEU A 144 -24.27 2.38 -4.11
C LEU A 144 -22.79 2.50 -3.74
N THR A 145 -22.35 1.76 -2.71
CA THR A 145 -20.93 1.66 -2.33
C THR A 145 -20.08 1.21 -3.51
N VAL A 146 -20.50 0.15 -4.21
CA VAL A 146 -19.78 -0.38 -5.37
C VAL A 146 -19.75 0.63 -6.51
N ILE A 147 -20.92 1.14 -6.93
CA ILE A 147 -21.02 2.00 -8.13
C ILE A 147 -20.31 3.33 -7.91
N ALA A 148 -20.69 4.07 -6.87
CA ALA A 148 -20.14 5.40 -6.64
C ALA A 148 -18.70 5.33 -6.12
N GLY A 149 -18.36 4.31 -5.31
CA GLY A 149 -16.99 4.07 -4.87
C GLY A 149 -16.06 3.69 -6.02
N GLY A 150 -16.50 2.81 -6.92
CA GLY A 150 -15.76 2.45 -8.13
C GLY A 150 -15.57 3.63 -9.07
N ILE A 151 -16.61 4.44 -9.31
CA ILE A 151 -16.48 5.65 -10.12
C ILE A 151 -15.42 6.60 -9.53
N LEU A 152 -15.51 6.86 -8.22
CA LEU A 152 -14.59 7.75 -7.52
C LEU A 152 -13.16 7.22 -7.59
N LEU A 153 -12.95 5.93 -7.30
CA LEU A 153 -11.65 5.28 -7.34
C LEU A 153 -11.03 5.35 -8.74
N GLY A 154 -11.80 5.00 -9.77
CA GLY A 154 -11.32 5.00 -11.15
C GLY A 154 -10.96 6.38 -11.68
N PHE A 155 -11.78 7.38 -11.34
CA PHE A 155 -11.49 8.78 -11.63
C PHE A 155 -10.20 9.22 -10.93
N CYS A 156 -10.07 8.96 -9.62
CA CYS A 156 -8.88 9.33 -8.86
C CYS A 156 -7.62 8.63 -9.39
N GLY A 157 -7.70 7.35 -9.76
CA GLY A 157 -6.59 6.59 -10.35
C GLY A 157 -6.09 7.17 -11.67
N ALA A 158 -6.97 7.81 -12.46
CA ALA A 158 -6.57 8.48 -13.70
C ALA A 158 -6.10 9.92 -13.46
N ALA A 159 -6.82 10.65 -12.60
CA ALA A 159 -6.67 12.09 -12.43
C ALA A 159 -5.53 12.46 -11.49
N LEU A 160 -5.41 11.82 -10.32
CA LEU A 160 -4.41 12.20 -9.31
C LEU A 160 -2.96 12.12 -9.81
N PRO A 161 -2.54 11.09 -10.57
CA PRO A 161 -1.18 11.03 -11.10
C PRO A 161 -0.81 12.22 -11.99
N SER A 162 -1.80 12.88 -12.60
CA SER A 162 -1.56 14.06 -13.44
C SER A 162 -1.00 15.26 -12.68
N PHE A 163 -1.24 15.36 -11.36
CA PHE A 163 -0.62 16.39 -10.51
C PHE A 163 0.89 16.19 -10.36
N CYS A 164 1.36 14.94 -10.36
CA CYS A 164 2.77 14.61 -10.29
C CYS A 164 3.46 14.65 -11.66
N GLN A 165 2.72 14.61 -12.77
CA GLN A 165 3.28 14.40 -14.10
C GLN A 165 4.42 15.36 -14.49
N PRO A 166 4.33 16.69 -14.25
CA PRO A 166 5.44 17.59 -14.59
C PRO A 166 6.73 17.28 -13.82
N PHE A 167 6.61 16.82 -12.57
CA PHE A 167 7.75 16.43 -11.75
C PHE A 167 8.28 15.07 -12.15
N MET A 168 7.39 14.10 -12.43
CA MET A 168 7.74 12.80 -13.00
C MET A 168 8.58 12.96 -14.26
N ASN A 169 8.10 13.73 -15.24
CA ASN A 169 8.82 13.95 -16.51
C ASN A 169 10.21 14.57 -16.30
N LYS A 170 10.37 15.43 -15.29
CA LYS A 170 11.65 16.04 -14.96
C LYS A 170 12.62 15.03 -14.31
N ILE A 171 12.11 14.14 -13.46
CA ILE A 171 12.90 13.12 -12.77
C ILE A 171 13.30 11.99 -13.74
N THR A 172 12.36 11.52 -14.56
CA THR A 172 12.57 10.39 -15.47
C THR A 172 13.17 10.80 -16.82
N GLY A 173 13.07 12.08 -17.19
CA GLY A 173 13.47 12.58 -18.50
C GLY A 173 12.52 12.21 -19.65
N ALA A 174 11.38 11.56 -19.36
CA ALA A 174 10.43 11.08 -20.37
C ALA A 174 8.97 11.14 -19.88
N ASP A 175 8.03 11.33 -20.82
CA ASP A 175 6.59 11.44 -20.55
C ASP A 175 5.84 10.10 -20.72
N ASN A 176 6.46 9.00 -20.30
CA ASN A 176 5.96 7.64 -20.51
C ASN A 176 5.53 6.93 -19.21
N LEU A 177 5.82 7.50 -18.04
CA LEU A 177 5.47 6.94 -16.73
C LEU A 177 4.67 7.94 -15.91
N ALA A 178 3.75 7.42 -15.09
CA ALA A 178 3.00 8.21 -14.11
C ALA A 178 3.23 7.67 -12.68
N MET A 179 2.91 8.48 -11.66
CA MET A 179 3.01 8.05 -10.26
C MET A 179 1.76 7.27 -9.85
N GLY A 180 1.93 5.98 -9.55
CA GLY A 180 0.88 5.08 -9.09
C GLY A 180 0.81 5.01 -7.57
N HIS A 181 0.65 6.15 -6.90
CA HIS A 181 0.56 6.23 -5.44
C HIS A 181 -0.38 7.39 -5.04
N PHE A 182 -1.26 7.22 -4.06
CA PHE A 182 -2.35 8.18 -3.80
C PHE A 182 -1.94 9.46 -3.06
N ASN A 183 -0.72 9.54 -2.53
CA ASN A 183 -0.15 10.79 -1.99
C ASN A 183 0.27 11.81 -3.09
N CYS A 184 -0.33 11.77 -4.29
CA CYS A 184 0.02 12.65 -5.41
C CYS A 184 -0.09 14.14 -5.06
N ILE A 185 -1.08 14.52 -4.24
CA ILE A 185 -1.26 15.92 -3.84
C ILE A 185 -0.08 16.38 -2.97
N GLY A 186 0.31 15.57 -1.98
CA GLY A 186 1.48 15.84 -1.15
C GLY A 186 2.77 15.91 -1.97
N TYR A 187 2.98 14.96 -2.89
CA TYR A 187 4.14 14.95 -3.78
C TYR A 187 4.20 16.18 -4.69
N ALA A 188 3.08 16.55 -5.30
CA ALA A 188 3.00 17.73 -6.14
C ALA A 188 3.27 19.00 -5.31
N PHE A 189 2.69 19.10 -4.12
CA PHE A 189 2.93 20.20 -3.18
C PHE A 189 4.42 20.31 -2.83
N SER A 190 5.07 19.23 -2.42
CA SER A 190 6.52 19.20 -2.15
C SER A 190 7.34 19.64 -3.38
N GLY A 191 6.95 19.20 -4.58
CA GLY A 191 7.56 19.64 -5.83
C GLY A 191 7.42 21.15 -6.09
N TYR A 192 6.26 21.73 -5.80
CA TYR A 192 6.02 23.18 -5.93
C TYR A 192 6.80 23.98 -4.88
N VAL A 193 6.83 23.52 -3.63
CA VAL A 193 7.64 24.11 -2.55
C VAL A 193 9.12 24.08 -2.94
N GLY A 194 9.64 22.94 -3.39
CA GLY A 194 11.01 22.83 -3.89
C GLY A 194 11.31 23.78 -5.05
N LYS A 195 10.35 24.00 -5.96
CA LYS A 195 10.48 24.98 -7.05
C LYS A 195 10.51 26.43 -6.55
N LEU A 196 9.78 26.74 -5.47
CA LEU A 196 9.79 28.08 -4.85
C LEU A 196 11.15 28.35 -4.19
N PHE A 197 11.61 27.47 -3.31
CA PHE A 197 12.90 27.61 -2.63
C PHE A 197 14.09 27.55 -3.58
N GLY A 198 14.06 26.68 -4.60
CA GLY A 198 15.08 26.62 -5.64
C GLY A 198 15.15 27.88 -6.52
N LYS A 199 14.11 28.72 -6.55
CA LYS A 199 14.13 30.04 -7.21
C LYS A 199 14.62 31.16 -6.30
N MET A 200 14.41 31.05 -4.99
CA MET A 200 14.85 32.04 -3.99
C MET A 200 16.36 31.96 -3.72
N GLY A 201 16.97 30.78 -3.87
CA GLY A 201 18.44 30.58 -3.77
C GLY A 201 19.25 31.10 -4.97
N LYS A 202 18.76 32.11 -5.71
CA LYS A 202 19.43 32.65 -6.90
C LYS A 202 20.65 33.55 -6.61
N SER A 203 20.98 33.78 -5.35
CA SER A 203 22.19 34.49 -4.96
C SER A 203 23.19 33.55 -4.26
N THR A 204 24.19 33.13 -5.04
CA THR A 204 25.58 32.92 -4.59
C THR A 204 26.03 31.60 -3.94
N GLU A 205 25.24 30.53 -3.88
CA GLU A 205 25.81 29.19 -3.59
C GLU A 205 25.48 28.17 -4.68
N GLU A 206 26.46 27.34 -5.03
CA GLU A 206 26.28 26.15 -5.86
C GLU A 206 25.03 25.40 -5.41
N LYS A 207 24.13 25.11 -6.36
CA LYS A 207 22.94 24.31 -6.08
C LYS A 207 23.40 22.96 -5.54
N LYS A 208 23.33 22.78 -4.22
CA LYS A 208 23.51 21.49 -3.56
C LYS A 208 22.33 20.62 -3.97
N ASP A 209 22.50 19.92 -5.09
CA ASP A 209 21.59 18.86 -5.49
C ASP A 209 21.70 17.74 -4.46
N ALA A 210 20.61 17.03 -4.18
CA ALA A 210 20.65 15.85 -3.33
C ALA A 210 21.72 14.85 -3.84
N SER A 211 21.98 14.82 -5.15
CA SER A 211 23.03 13.99 -5.75
C SER A 211 24.46 14.31 -5.31
N THR A 212 24.74 15.47 -4.70
CA THR A 212 26.09 15.86 -4.24
C THR A 212 26.33 15.54 -2.76
N VAL A 213 25.34 15.03 -2.04
CA VAL A 213 25.44 14.67 -0.62
C VAL A 213 25.99 13.25 -0.46
N ASN A 214 27.12 13.12 0.23
CA ASN A 214 27.71 11.81 0.56
C ASN A 214 27.08 11.20 1.83
N MET A 215 26.07 10.37 1.62
CA MET A 215 25.62 9.25 2.47
C MET A 215 26.65 8.46 3.32
N PRO A 216 26.66 8.42 4.67
CA PRO A 216 27.29 7.29 5.36
C PRO A 216 26.65 5.97 4.95
N LYS A 217 27.47 4.93 4.75
CA LYS A 217 27.02 3.60 4.28
C LYS A 217 25.90 2.99 5.14
N PHE A 218 25.87 3.30 6.44
CA PHE A 218 24.80 2.84 7.33
C PHE A 218 23.40 3.26 6.84
N PHE A 219 23.25 4.46 6.26
CA PHE A 219 21.96 4.94 5.78
C PHE A 219 21.48 4.22 4.51
N GLU A 220 22.34 3.50 3.80
CA GLU A 220 21.92 2.67 2.66
C GLU A 220 20.99 1.54 3.08
N LEU A 221 21.04 1.09 4.35
CA LEU A 221 20.13 0.09 4.90
C LEU A 221 18.67 0.53 4.84
N PHE A 222 18.40 1.84 4.91
CA PHE A 222 17.04 2.38 4.82
C PHE A 222 16.43 2.34 3.42
N ARG A 223 17.22 1.93 2.40
CA ARG A 223 16.65 1.62 1.07
C ARG A 223 15.88 0.31 1.07
N ASP A 224 16.19 -0.59 2.00
CA ASP A 224 15.41 -1.80 2.21
C ASP A 224 14.18 -1.44 3.06
N PHE A 225 13.01 -1.54 2.43
CA PHE A 225 11.73 -1.25 3.08
C PHE A 225 11.47 -2.16 4.29
N ILE A 226 11.80 -3.46 4.18
CA ILE A 226 11.56 -4.44 5.26
C ILE A 226 12.47 -4.11 6.44
N PHE A 227 13.75 -3.81 6.18
CA PHE A 227 14.68 -3.37 7.22
C PHE A 227 14.21 -2.10 7.92
N SER A 228 13.78 -1.10 7.13
CA SER A 228 13.33 0.19 7.65
C SER A 228 12.12 0.04 8.57
N VAL A 229 11.13 -0.75 8.14
CA VAL A 229 9.95 -1.09 8.94
C VAL A 229 10.34 -1.85 10.20
N ALA A 230 11.26 -2.81 10.10
CA ALA A 230 11.75 -3.56 11.26
C ALA A 230 12.37 -2.64 12.30
N LEU A 231 13.31 -1.79 11.89
CA LEU A 231 14.00 -0.86 12.77
C LEU A 231 13.02 0.12 13.42
N PHE A 232 12.09 0.69 12.66
CA PHE A 232 11.07 1.60 13.18
C PHE A 232 10.21 0.91 14.25
N MET A 233 9.71 -0.29 13.97
CA MET A 233 8.89 -1.02 14.94
C MET A 233 9.67 -1.46 16.17
N VAL A 234 10.93 -1.87 16.02
CA VAL A 234 11.82 -2.16 17.16
C VAL A 234 11.94 -0.94 18.06
N VAL A 235 12.20 0.24 17.49
CA VAL A 235 12.31 1.50 18.26
C VAL A 235 11.00 1.80 18.99
N LEU A 236 9.86 1.72 18.31
CA LEU A 236 8.55 1.96 18.93
C LEU A 236 8.27 1.00 20.09
N PHE A 237 8.52 -0.30 19.90
CA PHE A 237 8.35 -1.28 20.97
C PHE A 237 9.28 -1.02 22.16
N TYR A 238 10.53 -0.60 21.91
CA TYR A 238 11.43 -0.21 22.99
C TYR A 238 10.90 1.00 23.76
N VAL A 239 10.39 2.02 23.06
CA VAL A 239 9.76 3.19 23.71
C VAL A 239 8.58 2.77 24.58
N ALA A 240 7.68 1.94 24.06
CA ALA A 240 6.49 1.48 24.81
C ALA A 240 6.87 0.63 26.04
N VAL A 241 7.82 -0.30 25.90
CA VAL A 241 8.25 -1.17 27.00
C VAL A 241 9.04 -0.40 28.05
N ILE A 242 9.98 0.47 27.66
CA ILE A 242 10.72 1.32 28.60
C ILE A 242 9.75 2.24 29.35
N ALA A 243 8.76 2.83 28.67
CA ALA A 243 7.75 3.65 29.31
C ALA A 243 6.89 2.85 30.30
N CYS A 244 6.48 1.62 29.98
CA CYS A 244 5.82 0.73 30.94
C CYS A 244 6.68 0.51 32.19
N VAL A 245 7.98 0.20 32.01
CA VAL A 245 8.90 -0.05 33.14
C VAL A 245 9.08 1.18 34.02
N VAL A 246 9.29 2.36 33.41
CA VAL A 246 9.44 3.64 34.14
C VAL A 246 8.18 4.01 34.90
N ASN A 247 7.01 3.70 34.35
CA ASN A 247 5.71 4.01 34.96
C ASN A 247 5.20 2.91 35.93
N GLY A 248 6.02 1.90 36.23
CA GLY A 248 5.71 0.87 37.23
C GLY A 248 4.88 -0.31 36.72
N HIS A 249 4.71 -0.47 35.41
CA HIS A 249 3.94 -1.54 34.75
C HIS A 249 4.84 -2.71 34.29
N MET A 250 5.78 -3.13 35.14
CA MET A 250 6.72 -4.21 34.84
C MET A 250 6.02 -5.58 34.72
N ASP A 251 4.95 -5.77 35.48
CA ASP A 251 4.11 -6.96 35.47
C ASP A 251 3.57 -7.29 34.07
N ILE A 252 3.02 -6.30 33.36
CA ILE A 252 2.50 -6.47 32.00
C ILE A 252 3.62 -6.77 31.01
N VAL A 253 4.77 -6.12 31.17
CA VAL A 253 5.96 -6.36 30.33
C VAL A 253 6.44 -7.80 30.49
N LEU A 254 6.54 -8.30 31.72
CA LEU A 254 6.96 -9.68 32.02
C LEU A 254 5.92 -10.70 31.54
N GLU A 255 4.63 -10.41 31.71
CA GLU A 255 3.54 -11.26 31.19
C GLU A 255 3.65 -11.43 29.67
N LYS A 256 3.80 -10.32 28.94
CA LYS A 256 3.90 -10.34 27.47
C LYS A 256 5.23 -10.93 26.98
N ALA A 257 6.33 -10.70 27.70
CA ALA A 257 7.63 -11.29 27.38
C ALA A 257 7.68 -12.80 27.69
N GLY A 258 6.90 -13.27 28.67
CA GLY A 258 6.84 -14.65 29.13
C GLY A 258 8.09 -15.13 29.88
N ASN A 259 9.06 -14.24 30.17
CA ASN A 259 10.28 -14.53 30.89
C ASN A 259 10.94 -13.25 31.44
N ASP A 260 11.96 -13.41 32.28
CA ASP A 260 12.68 -12.30 32.93
C ASP A 260 13.58 -11.48 31.98
N ILE A 261 13.86 -11.98 30.76
CA ILE A 261 14.68 -11.31 29.74
C ILE A 261 13.80 -10.41 28.86
N TRP A 262 13.01 -9.56 29.51
CA TRP A 262 12.01 -8.71 28.86
C TRP A 262 12.61 -7.67 27.91
N PHE A 263 13.88 -7.29 28.05
CA PHE A 263 14.51 -6.28 27.20
C PHE A 263 14.82 -6.78 25.78
N ILE A 264 14.80 -8.11 25.54
CA ILE A 264 14.91 -8.70 24.18
C ILE A 264 13.55 -8.73 23.49
N TYR A 265 12.47 -8.79 24.26
CA TYR A 265 11.10 -8.89 23.74
C TYR A 265 10.73 -7.77 22.74
N PRO A 266 11.00 -6.47 23.00
CA PRO A 266 10.76 -5.39 22.03
C PRO A 266 11.42 -5.61 20.67
N PHE A 267 12.65 -6.11 20.69
CA PHE A 267 13.42 -6.39 19.48
C PHE A 267 12.76 -7.50 18.66
N LEU A 268 12.38 -8.60 19.31
CA LEU A 268 11.68 -9.70 18.64
C LEU A 268 10.32 -9.29 18.09
N GLN A 269 9.55 -8.46 18.79
CA GLN A 269 8.27 -7.95 18.30
C GLN A 269 8.43 -7.09 17.05
N GLY A 270 9.40 -6.18 17.02
CA GLY A 270 9.67 -5.37 15.83
C GLY A 270 10.10 -6.22 14.62
N LEU A 271 10.94 -7.24 14.83
CA LEU A 271 11.29 -8.19 13.78
C LEU A 271 10.11 -9.06 13.32
N GLN A 272 9.26 -9.51 14.26
CA GLN A 272 8.07 -10.30 13.96
C GLN A 272 7.07 -9.50 13.10
N PHE A 273 6.93 -8.20 13.36
CA PHE A 273 6.14 -7.31 12.52
C PHE A 273 6.70 -7.27 11.09
N ALA A 274 8.01 -7.08 10.92
CA ALA A 274 8.66 -7.05 9.62
C ALA A 274 8.57 -8.40 8.88
N ALA A 275 8.63 -9.52 9.60
CA ALA A 275 8.39 -10.85 9.05
C ALA A 275 6.96 -11.00 8.54
N GLY A 276 5.96 -10.59 9.33
CA GLY A 276 4.55 -10.56 8.92
C GLY A 276 4.31 -9.67 7.69
N MET A 277 4.98 -8.50 7.65
CA MET A 277 4.96 -7.59 6.51
C MET A 277 5.55 -8.24 5.24
N SER A 278 6.64 -8.98 5.38
CA SER A 278 7.26 -9.71 4.26
C SER A 278 6.30 -10.74 3.64
N VAL A 279 5.59 -11.50 4.49
CA VAL A 279 4.54 -12.44 4.06
C VAL A 279 3.39 -11.72 3.38
N LEU A 280 2.93 -10.61 3.97
CA LEU A 280 1.84 -9.81 3.41
C LEU A 280 2.20 -9.32 2.01
N ILE A 281 3.36 -8.68 1.84
CA ILE A 281 3.83 -8.13 0.56
C ILE A 281 3.96 -9.23 -0.49
N TYR A 282 4.47 -10.40 -0.12
CA TYR A 282 4.54 -11.54 -1.03
C TYR A 282 3.14 -11.92 -1.54
N GLY A 283 2.18 -12.07 -0.63
CA GLY A 283 0.78 -12.38 -0.97
C GLY A 283 0.17 -11.34 -1.90
N VAL A 284 0.27 -10.05 -1.54
CA VAL A 284 -0.22 -8.92 -2.35
C VAL A 284 0.34 -8.96 -3.75
N ARG A 285 1.67 -9.05 -3.89
CA ARG A 285 2.33 -9.08 -5.20
C ARG A 285 1.82 -10.22 -6.06
N GLN A 286 1.63 -11.40 -5.46
CA GLN A 286 1.18 -12.57 -6.19
C GLN A 286 -0.24 -12.42 -6.74
N PHE A 287 -1.22 -12.01 -5.93
CA PHE A 287 -2.60 -11.94 -6.41
C PHE A 287 -2.88 -10.68 -7.25
N ILE A 288 -2.22 -9.57 -6.93
CA ILE A 288 -2.33 -8.34 -7.73
C ILE A 288 -1.68 -8.52 -9.11
N ALA A 289 -0.60 -9.29 -9.24
CA ALA A 289 0.04 -9.49 -10.54
C ALA A 289 -0.93 -10.09 -11.57
N GLU A 290 -1.72 -11.08 -11.17
CA GLU A 290 -2.70 -11.75 -12.05
C GLU A 290 -3.89 -10.83 -12.36
N ILE A 291 -4.41 -10.09 -11.35
CA ILE A 291 -5.46 -9.09 -11.55
C ILE A 291 -4.98 -7.99 -12.50
N THR A 292 -3.82 -7.38 -12.23
CA THR A 292 -3.26 -6.32 -13.07
C THR A 292 -2.94 -6.81 -14.48
N ALA A 293 -2.30 -7.99 -14.62
CA ALA A 293 -2.05 -8.59 -15.93
C ALA A 293 -3.34 -8.78 -16.72
N ALA A 294 -4.42 -9.19 -16.04
CA ALA A 294 -5.76 -9.36 -16.62
C ALA A 294 -6.36 -8.06 -17.20
N PHE A 295 -5.85 -6.89 -16.82
CA PHE A 295 -6.34 -5.61 -17.35
C PHE A 295 -5.34 -4.80 -18.19
N VAL A 296 -4.02 -4.94 -17.98
CA VAL A 296 -2.98 -4.22 -18.77
C VAL A 296 -3.00 -4.62 -20.25
N ALA A 297 -3.20 -5.89 -20.57
CA ALA A 297 -3.21 -6.34 -21.97
C ALA A 297 -4.37 -5.72 -22.77
N ILE A 298 -5.43 -5.29 -22.10
CA ILE A 298 -6.55 -4.58 -22.71
C ILE A 298 -6.16 -3.11 -22.92
N SER A 299 -5.47 -2.49 -21.98
CA SER A 299 -5.21 -1.05 -22.04
C SER A 299 -4.21 -0.63 -23.11
N GLU A 300 -3.11 -1.36 -23.29
CA GLU A 300 -2.06 -1.01 -24.28
C GLU A 300 -2.57 -1.09 -25.72
N LYS A 301 -3.55 -1.97 -25.99
CA LYS A 301 -4.13 -2.14 -27.32
C LYS A 301 -5.19 -1.10 -27.67
N TYR A 302 -5.90 -0.57 -26.68
CA TYR A 302 -7.13 0.21 -26.91
C TYR A 302 -7.08 1.65 -26.40
N ILE A 303 -6.06 2.05 -25.63
CA ILE A 303 -5.94 3.39 -25.06
C ILE A 303 -4.67 4.07 -25.59
N PRO A 304 -4.78 4.91 -26.64
CA PRO A 304 -3.62 5.60 -27.19
C PRO A 304 -3.04 6.58 -26.16
N ASN A 305 -1.71 6.67 -26.12
CA ASN A 305 -0.94 7.56 -25.24
C ASN A 305 -1.17 7.31 -23.74
N SER A 306 -1.63 6.11 -23.36
CA SER A 306 -1.77 5.76 -21.96
C SER A 306 -0.42 5.70 -21.27
N LYS A 307 -0.39 6.12 -20.00
CA LYS A 307 0.80 6.13 -19.16
C LYS A 307 0.61 5.11 -18.02
N PRO A 308 1.40 4.04 -17.94
CA PRO A 308 1.38 3.17 -16.79
C PRO A 308 1.78 3.98 -15.55
N ALA A 309 0.89 4.03 -14.56
CA ALA A 309 1.17 4.62 -13.27
C ALA A 309 1.72 3.54 -12.34
N VAL A 310 2.98 3.72 -11.94
CA VAL A 310 3.81 2.73 -11.25
C VAL A 310 4.22 3.23 -9.87
N ASP A 311 4.52 2.30 -8.97
CA ASP A 311 4.81 2.61 -7.56
C ASP A 311 6.08 3.46 -7.39
N CYS A 312 6.22 4.10 -6.23
CA CYS A 312 7.33 4.99 -5.89
C CYS A 312 8.73 4.37 -6.11
N PRO A 313 8.98 3.07 -5.83
CA PRO A 313 10.28 2.47 -6.12
C PRO A 313 10.73 2.53 -7.58
N ALA A 314 9.79 2.65 -8.53
CA ALA A 314 10.13 2.80 -9.94
C ALA A 314 10.89 4.10 -10.24
N ILE A 315 10.73 5.14 -9.40
CA ILE A 315 11.44 6.42 -9.55
C ILE A 315 12.71 6.52 -8.71
N PHE A 316 12.93 5.64 -7.73
CA PHE A 316 14.09 5.72 -6.83
C PHE A 316 15.45 5.66 -7.55
N PRO A 317 15.65 4.85 -8.61
CA PRO A 317 16.91 4.84 -9.35
C PRO A 317 17.27 6.19 -10.00
N PHE A 318 16.29 7.05 -10.26
CA PHE A 318 16.50 8.37 -10.87
C PHE A 318 16.95 9.43 -9.85
N ALA A 319 16.71 9.21 -8.56
CA ALA A 319 17.08 10.15 -7.48
C ALA A 319 17.45 9.43 -6.15
N PRO A 320 18.44 8.53 -6.15
CA PRO A 320 18.68 7.60 -5.04
C PRO A 320 19.17 8.28 -3.74
N THR A 321 19.83 9.43 -3.84
CA THR A 321 20.27 10.20 -2.66
C THR A 321 19.11 11.01 -2.05
N ALA A 322 18.18 11.51 -2.88
CA ALA A 322 17.00 12.22 -2.40
C ALA A 322 16.07 11.30 -1.58
N VAL A 323 15.96 10.02 -1.98
CA VAL A 323 15.21 9.00 -1.24
C VAL A 323 15.77 8.82 0.17
N LEU A 324 17.10 8.76 0.31
CA LEU A 324 17.76 8.62 1.61
C LEU A 324 17.58 9.85 2.50
N ILE A 325 17.76 11.05 1.94
CA ILE A 325 17.58 12.31 2.67
C ILE A 325 16.14 12.42 3.19
N GLY A 326 15.16 12.19 2.31
CA GLY A 326 13.75 12.24 2.69
C GLY A 326 13.37 11.21 3.76
N PHE A 327 14.00 10.02 3.75
CA PHE A 327 13.79 9.03 4.79
C PHE A 327 14.31 9.50 6.16
N VAL A 328 15.53 10.05 6.20
CA VAL A 328 16.17 10.52 7.44
C VAL A 328 15.46 11.74 8.03
N GLU A 329 14.93 12.64 7.20
CA GLU A 329 14.20 13.81 7.69
C GLU A 329 12.79 13.50 8.21
N HIS A 330 12.22 12.35 7.81
CA HIS A 330 10.85 11.96 8.16
C HIS A 330 10.77 10.95 9.31
N SER A 331 11.87 10.21 9.58
CA SER A 331 11.98 9.20 10.64
C SER A 331 12.41 9.82 11.96
#